data_AF-K5WXD5-F1
#
_entry.id   AF-K5WXD5-F1
#
_cell.length_a   1.000
_cell.length_b   1.000
_cell.length_c   1.000
_cell.angle_alpha   90.00
_cell.angle_beta   90.00
_cell.angle_gamma   90.00
#
_symmetry.space_group_name_H-M   'P 1'
#
loop_
_entity.id
_entity.type
_entity.pdbx_description
1 polymer ?
#
loop_
_entity_poly.entity_id
_entity_poly.type
_entity_poly.pdbx_seq_one_letter_code
_entity_poly.pdbx_strand_id
1 'polypeptide(L)'
;MLTTLYNHFTTLYSSISHLSPSLAADHALKQEQEVYKKSTKLTYRNAVIQSVAALKRRSPPTSLSHPSVGTEDDIKLRLDQANSLKSFVLSPFHLQPLVLSTEAMQNWGFMLDIPDGPGGEQPTLEGKLKRCERCTQPFQVSRTGPDTECLYHWGKLQTTKAGGEKVRVYTCCSRPAAESEGCVHGRHVFYESSLQDLHSRHPFSLLRPPSPSSKALDIAAMDCEMIYTTGGFRVARVSLVDARGKEVFDELVRMDDDVYVIDYITRFSGITKENHAKATLTLSSIRKSLDKLINSDTILVGHSLENDLRTMRIVHHKCVDTAVLFPHKAGPPYRRALRDLVRENLGKMIQTGDASTGHSSAEDALASLDLVRWYILDKQKPKGSTSNS
;
A
#
# COMPACT_ATOMS: atom_id res chain seq x y z
N MET A 1 -6.15 39.32 -19.90
CA MET A 1 -5.46 38.71 -18.75
C MET A 1 -5.77 37.21 -18.68
N LEU A 2 -7.04 36.80 -18.80
CA LEU A 2 -7.42 35.38 -18.95
C LEU A 2 -6.65 34.62 -20.04
N THR A 3 -6.55 35.17 -21.26
CA THR A 3 -5.77 34.56 -22.36
C THR A 3 -4.30 34.31 -21.98
N THR A 4 -3.72 35.20 -21.17
CA THR A 4 -2.35 35.04 -20.67
C THR A 4 -2.25 33.87 -19.69
N LEU A 5 -3.20 33.73 -18.75
CA LEU A 5 -3.26 32.58 -17.84
C LEU A 5 -3.44 31.27 -18.63
N TYR A 6 -4.38 31.25 -19.57
CA TYR A 6 -4.63 30.09 -20.43
C TYR A 6 -3.37 29.63 -21.16
N ASN A 7 -2.66 30.53 -21.84
CA ASN A 7 -1.44 30.17 -22.56
C ASN A 7 -0.38 29.55 -21.63
N HIS A 8 -0.22 30.06 -20.41
CA HIS A 8 0.75 29.50 -19.46
C HIS A 8 0.31 28.15 -18.88
N PHE A 9 -0.98 27.95 -18.62
CA PHE A 9 -1.50 26.63 -18.26
C PHE A 9 -1.33 25.63 -19.40
N THR A 10 -1.57 26.02 -20.65
CA THR A 10 -1.33 25.18 -21.83
C THR A 10 0.14 24.78 -21.96
N THR A 11 1.07 25.72 -21.73
CA THR A 11 2.51 25.39 -21.69
C THR A 11 2.83 24.42 -20.56
N LEU A 12 2.34 24.69 -19.35
CA LEU A 12 2.57 23.85 -18.17
C LEU A 12 2.02 22.43 -18.38
N TYR A 13 0.82 22.29 -18.95
CA TYR A 13 0.12 21.01 -19.12
C TYR A 13 0.40 20.31 -20.45
N SER A 14 1.40 20.75 -21.21
CA SER A 14 1.72 20.21 -22.55
C SER A 14 1.83 18.67 -22.57
N SER A 15 2.46 18.08 -21.55
CA SER A 15 2.63 16.63 -21.37
C SER A 15 1.35 15.86 -21.01
N ILE A 16 0.34 16.50 -20.41
CA ILE A 16 -0.88 15.86 -19.90
C ILE A 16 -2.15 16.29 -20.65
N SER A 17 -2.02 17.20 -21.63
CA SER A 17 -3.13 17.79 -22.38
C SER A 17 -4.03 16.75 -23.07
N HIS A 18 -3.43 15.68 -23.59
CA HIS A 18 -4.15 14.56 -24.23
C HIS A 18 -5.03 13.77 -23.25
N LEU A 19 -4.73 13.80 -21.95
CA LEU A 19 -5.50 13.12 -20.91
C LEU A 19 -6.75 13.92 -20.50
N SER A 20 -6.70 15.25 -20.62
CA SER A 20 -7.81 16.15 -20.31
C SER A 20 -7.69 17.46 -21.10
N PRO A 21 -8.28 17.53 -22.31
CA PRO A 21 -8.11 18.67 -23.21
C PRO A 21 -8.65 20.01 -22.69
N SER A 22 -9.68 19.99 -21.82
CA SER A 22 -10.27 21.22 -21.27
C SER A 22 -9.52 21.77 -20.05
N LEU A 23 -8.63 20.98 -19.43
CA LEU A 23 -8.06 21.25 -18.10
C LEU A 23 -7.36 22.61 -18.01
N ALA A 24 -6.65 23.02 -19.06
CA ALA A 24 -5.95 24.30 -19.10
C ALA A 24 -6.94 25.48 -19.12
N ALA A 25 -8.06 25.35 -19.85
CA ALA A 25 -9.11 26.36 -19.91
C ALA A 25 -9.85 26.45 -18.57
N ASP A 26 -10.22 25.30 -18.01
CA ASP A 26 -10.94 25.21 -16.73
C ASP A 26 -10.12 25.85 -15.59
N HIS A 27 -8.84 25.50 -15.48
CA HIS A 27 -7.94 26.09 -14.47
C HIS A 27 -7.62 27.56 -14.73
N ALA A 28 -7.53 28.00 -15.99
CA ALA A 28 -7.33 29.42 -16.29
C ALA A 28 -8.51 30.28 -15.83
N LEU A 29 -9.74 29.83 -16.10
CA LEU A 29 -10.96 30.50 -15.65
C LEU A 29 -11.04 30.52 -14.12
N LYS A 30 -10.81 29.37 -13.47
CA LYS A 30 -10.84 29.27 -12.01
C LYS A 30 -9.78 30.13 -11.34
N GLN A 31 -8.55 30.14 -11.86
CA GLN A 31 -7.46 31.00 -11.36
C GLN A 31 -7.78 32.49 -11.54
N GLU A 32 -8.37 32.88 -12.67
CA GLU A 32 -8.80 34.27 -12.87
C GLU A 32 -9.86 34.67 -11.84
N GLN A 33 -10.84 33.81 -11.60
CA GLN A 33 -11.87 34.05 -10.58
C GLN A 33 -11.27 34.19 -9.18
N GLU A 34 -10.28 33.37 -8.82
CA GLU A 34 -9.56 33.48 -7.53
C GLU A 34 -8.84 34.82 -7.39
N VAL A 35 -8.12 35.24 -8.44
CA VAL A 35 -7.43 36.53 -8.47
C VAL A 35 -8.44 37.66 -8.38
N TYR A 36 -9.53 37.59 -9.13
CA TYR A 36 -10.59 38.60 -9.12
C TYR A 36 -11.20 38.76 -7.73
N LYS A 37 -11.51 37.66 -7.03
CA LYS A 37 -12.07 37.69 -5.66
C LYS A 37 -11.14 38.32 -4.63
N LYS A 38 -9.82 38.27 -4.84
CA LYS A 38 -8.80 38.73 -3.88
C LYS A 38 -8.17 40.07 -4.26
N SER A 39 -8.58 40.68 -5.36
CA SER A 39 -7.99 41.92 -5.87
C SER A 39 -9.03 43.01 -6.05
N THR A 40 -8.56 44.25 -6.19
CA THR A 40 -9.37 45.41 -6.57
C THR A 40 -9.10 45.77 -8.02
N LYS A 41 -9.90 46.67 -8.59
CA LYS A 41 -9.70 47.17 -9.97
C LYS A 41 -8.27 47.66 -10.23
N LEU A 42 -7.63 48.28 -9.23
CA LEU A 42 -6.27 48.83 -9.34
C LEU A 42 -5.19 47.76 -9.20
N THR A 43 -5.44 46.69 -8.43
CA THR A 43 -4.43 45.66 -8.14
C THR A 43 -4.57 44.40 -9.00
N TYR A 44 -5.70 44.20 -9.67
CA TYR A 44 -6.01 43.01 -10.47
C TYR A 44 -4.93 42.69 -11.51
N ARG A 45 -4.46 43.69 -12.27
CA ARG A 45 -3.42 43.47 -13.29
C ARG A 45 -2.13 42.91 -12.68
N ASN A 46 -1.69 43.49 -11.56
CA ASN A 46 -0.48 43.05 -10.88
C ASN A 46 -0.66 41.67 -10.25
N ALA A 47 -1.84 41.37 -9.69
CA ALA A 47 -2.15 40.07 -9.12
C ALA A 47 -2.11 38.96 -10.19
N VAL A 48 -2.66 39.18 -11.38
CA VAL A 48 -2.54 38.20 -12.49
C VAL A 48 -1.09 38.01 -12.92
N ILE A 49 -0.28 39.09 -12.99
CA ILE A 49 1.15 38.97 -13.32
C ILE A 49 1.88 38.10 -12.28
N GLN A 50 1.57 38.26 -11.00
CA GLN A 50 2.12 37.43 -9.93
C GLN A 50 1.70 35.96 -10.07
N SER A 51 0.43 35.68 -10.36
CA SER A 51 -0.03 34.29 -10.58
C SER A 51 0.62 33.65 -11.81
N VAL A 52 0.83 34.41 -12.90
CA VAL A 52 1.60 33.94 -14.06
C VAL A 52 3.05 33.64 -13.68
N ALA A 53 3.69 34.49 -12.86
CA ALA A 53 5.05 34.24 -12.38
C ALA A 53 5.13 33.01 -11.45
N ALA A 54 4.10 32.74 -10.65
CA ALA A 54 4.01 31.52 -9.86
C ALA A 54 3.82 30.28 -10.74
N LEU A 55 2.96 30.34 -11.77
CA LEU A 55 2.75 29.26 -12.74
C LEU A 55 4.05 28.87 -13.46
N LYS A 56 4.85 29.86 -13.89
CA LYS A 56 6.14 29.62 -14.56
C LYS A 56 7.17 28.90 -13.71
N ARG A 57 7.08 28.99 -12.38
CA ARG A 57 7.99 28.34 -11.44
C ARG A 57 7.61 26.88 -11.14
N ARG A 58 6.44 26.43 -11.61
CA ARG A 58 5.97 25.07 -11.37
C ARG A 58 6.71 24.07 -12.26
N SER A 59 7.02 22.91 -11.68
CA SER A 59 7.53 21.78 -12.45
C SER A 59 6.46 21.25 -13.43
N PRO A 60 6.82 20.89 -14.67
CA PRO A 60 5.92 20.25 -15.61
C PRO A 60 5.31 18.97 -15.01
N PRO A 61 3.98 18.79 -15.04
CA PRO A 61 3.34 17.61 -14.50
C PRO A 61 3.51 16.40 -15.41
N THR A 62 3.60 15.21 -14.82
CA THR A 62 3.65 13.93 -15.55
C THR A 62 2.31 13.19 -15.56
N SER A 63 1.34 13.65 -14.75
CA SER A 63 0.01 13.07 -14.64
C SER A 63 -1.02 14.12 -14.23
N LEU A 64 -2.32 13.79 -14.34
CA LEU A 64 -3.41 14.67 -13.88
C LEU A 64 -3.39 14.90 -12.36
N SER A 65 -2.83 13.98 -11.59
CA SER A 65 -2.73 14.07 -10.11
C SER A 65 -1.45 14.76 -9.63
N HIS A 66 -0.62 15.28 -10.53
CA HIS A 66 0.67 15.84 -10.18
C HIS A 66 0.52 17.07 -9.23
N PRO A 67 1.42 17.27 -8.25
CA PRO A 67 1.33 18.37 -7.28
C PRO A 67 1.24 19.78 -7.88
N SER A 68 1.75 19.98 -9.10
CA SER A 68 1.70 21.27 -9.80
C SER A 68 0.41 21.55 -10.59
N VAL A 69 -0.47 20.55 -10.75
CA VAL A 69 -1.76 20.67 -11.47
C VAL A 69 -2.79 21.33 -10.55
N GLY A 70 -3.57 22.27 -11.09
CA GLY A 70 -4.61 23.02 -10.36
C GLY A 70 -4.32 24.52 -10.26
N THR A 71 -5.22 25.25 -9.62
CA THR A 71 -5.01 26.68 -9.32
C THR A 71 -4.09 26.87 -8.11
N GLU A 72 -3.77 28.13 -7.79
CA GLU A 72 -3.05 28.48 -6.56
C GLU A 72 -3.83 28.07 -5.31
N ASP A 73 -5.15 28.27 -5.27
CA ASP A 73 -5.95 27.80 -4.13
C ASP A 73 -6.00 26.27 -4.05
N ASP A 74 -6.06 25.55 -5.17
CA ASP A 74 -6.00 24.08 -5.16
C ASP A 74 -4.67 23.55 -4.61
N ILE A 75 -3.55 24.21 -4.94
CA ILE A 75 -2.23 23.88 -4.40
C ILE A 75 -2.16 24.23 -2.92
N LYS A 76 -2.62 25.42 -2.53
CA LYS A 76 -2.62 25.86 -1.14
C LYS A 76 -3.48 24.95 -0.26
N LEU A 77 -4.68 24.58 -0.72
CA LEU A 77 -5.59 23.69 -0.02
C LEU A 77 -4.93 22.32 0.23
N ARG A 78 -4.25 21.75 -0.77
CA ARG A 78 -3.51 20.48 -0.59
C ARG A 78 -2.35 20.61 0.38
N LEU A 79 -1.62 21.73 0.36
CA LEU A 79 -0.56 22.03 1.33
C LEU A 79 -1.10 22.13 2.75
N ASP A 80 -2.20 22.87 2.95
CA ASP A 80 -2.84 23.05 4.25
C ASP A 80 -3.40 21.72 4.77
N GLN A 81 -4.00 20.90 3.91
CA GLN A 81 -4.42 19.53 4.25
C GLN A 81 -3.24 18.64 4.63
N ALA A 82 -2.14 18.67 3.86
CA ALA A 82 -0.95 17.89 4.18
C ALA A 82 -0.30 18.33 5.50
N ASN A 83 -0.31 19.63 5.81
CA ASN A 83 0.18 20.16 7.08
C ASN A 83 -0.72 19.77 8.26
N SER A 84 -2.05 19.80 8.06
CA SER A 84 -3.02 19.34 9.05
C SER A 84 -2.82 17.85 9.35
N LEU A 85 -2.68 17.02 8.32
CA LEU A 85 -2.36 15.59 8.48
C LEU A 85 -1.06 15.37 9.25
N LYS A 86 0.02 16.07 8.89
CA LYS A 86 1.32 15.93 9.55
C LYS A 86 1.31 16.39 11.01
N SER A 87 0.52 17.41 11.34
CA SER A 87 0.41 17.92 12.72
C SER A 87 -0.57 17.13 13.58
N PHE A 88 -1.48 16.37 12.96
CA PHE A 88 -2.43 15.52 13.66
C PHE A 88 -1.78 14.22 14.16
N VAL A 89 -1.52 14.16 15.46
CA VAL A 89 -1.02 12.96 16.13
C VAL A 89 -2.19 12.11 16.60
N LEU A 90 -2.22 10.85 16.17
CA LEU A 90 -3.24 9.89 16.59
C LEU A 90 -3.06 9.54 18.07
N SER A 91 -4.18 9.31 18.73
CA SER A 91 -4.24 8.82 20.10
C SER A 91 -5.20 7.64 20.16
N PRO A 92 -5.09 6.75 21.16
CA PRO A 92 -6.00 5.60 21.28
C PRO A 92 -7.47 6.00 21.28
N PHE A 93 -7.81 7.14 21.87
CA PHE A 93 -9.17 7.68 21.87
C PHE A 93 -9.74 7.86 20.46
N HIS A 94 -8.93 8.34 19.51
CA HIS A 94 -9.35 8.50 18.12
C HIS A 94 -9.55 7.16 17.40
N LEU A 95 -8.76 6.14 17.75
CA LEU A 95 -8.77 4.85 17.07
C LEU A 95 -9.73 3.83 17.68
N GLN A 96 -10.05 3.95 18.97
CA GLN A 96 -10.91 2.99 19.68
C GLN A 96 -12.25 2.69 18.95
N PRO A 97 -12.96 3.69 18.37
CA PRO A 97 -14.19 3.44 17.63
C PRO A 97 -13.98 2.75 16.27
N LEU A 98 -12.74 2.68 15.79
CA LEU A 98 -12.35 2.13 14.50
C LEU A 98 -11.71 0.74 14.62
N VAL A 99 -11.41 0.29 15.84
CA VAL A 99 -10.87 -1.05 16.09
C VAL A 99 -11.89 -2.10 15.64
N LEU A 100 -11.42 -3.08 14.87
CA LEU A 100 -12.27 -4.14 14.35
C LEU A 100 -12.91 -4.95 15.48
N SER A 101 -14.21 -5.24 15.36
CA SER A 101 -14.86 -6.24 16.21
C SER A 101 -14.35 -7.64 15.86
N THR A 102 -14.46 -8.57 16.81
CA THR A 102 -14.11 -9.99 16.60
C THR A 102 -14.82 -10.59 15.38
N GLU A 103 -16.10 -10.25 15.18
CA GLU A 103 -16.88 -10.68 14.00
C GLU A 103 -16.31 -10.11 12.70
N ALA A 104 -15.97 -8.81 12.68
CA ALA A 104 -15.34 -8.19 11.53
C ALA A 104 -13.98 -8.84 11.24
N MET A 105 -13.17 -9.10 12.27
CA MET A 105 -11.89 -9.80 12.14
C MET A 105 -12.06 -11.18 11.49
N GLN A 106 -13.04 -11.98 11.93
CA GLN A 106 -13.35 -13.28 11.31
C GLN A 106 -13.76 -13.14 9.84
N ASN A 107 -14.68 -12.22 9.54
CA ASN A 107 -15.17 -11.99 8.18
C ASN A 107 -14.06 -11.56 7.21
N TRP A 108 -13.04 -10.88 7.72
CA TRP A 108 -11.88 -10.44 6.93
C TRP A 108 -10.69 -11.42 6.97
N GLY A 109 -10.84 -12.57 7.64
CA GLY A 109 -9.84 -13.64 7.64
C GLY A 109 -8.68 -13.47 8.62
N PHE A 110 -8.85 -12.62 9.63
CA PHE A 110 -7.90 -12.53 10.74
C PHE A 110 -7.94 -13.82 11.57
N MET A 111 -6.75 -14.25 11.99
CA MET A 111 -6.62 -15.30 13.00
C MET A 111 -6.92 -14.71 14.37
N LEU A 112 -7.81 -15.37 15.11
CA LEU A 112 -8.14 -14.97 16.49
C LEU A 112 -7.45 -15.82 17.54
N ASP A 113 -7.11 -17.06 17.20
CA ASP A 113 -6.56 -18.04 18.12
C ASP A 113 -5.39 -18.77 17.46
N ILE A 114 -4.43 -19.18 18.28
CA ILE A 114 -3.32 -20.02 17.85
C ILE A 114 -3.89 -21.40 17.48
N PRO A 115 -3.58 -21.96 16.30
CA PRO A 115 -4.00 -23.31 15.93
C PRO A 115 -3.51 -24.36 16.94
N ASP A 116 -4.33 -25.38 17.17
CA ASP A 116 -3.99 -26.48 18.07
C ASP A 116 -2.79 -27.29 17.59
N GLY A 117 -2.11 -27.96 18.52
CA GLY A 117 -1.00 -28.86 18.23
C GLY A 117 0.37 -28.19 18.18
N PRO A 118 1.42 -28.96 17.87
CA PRO A 118 2.80 -28.47 17.88
C PRO A 118 3.10 -27.57 16.68
N GLY A 119 3.83 -26.47 16.93
CA GLY A 119 4.25 -25.52 15.90
C GLY A 119 5.74 -25.63 15.57
N GLY A 120 6.07 -25.42 14.30
CA GLY A 120 7.47 -25.45 13.82
C GLY A 120 8.06 -26.83 13.56
N GLU A 121 7.26 -27.89 13.59
CA GLU A 121 7.74 -29.26 13.33
C GLU A 121 8.18 -29.50 11.89
N GLN A 122 7.64 -28.73 10.93
CA GLN A 122 7.94 -28.90 9.52
C GLN A 122 8.28 -27.54 8.89
N PRO A 123 9.48 -26.98 9.12
CA PRO A 123 9.82 -25.62 8.66
C PRO A 123 9.82 -25.49 7.12
N THR A 124 10.06 -26.58 6.40
CA THR A 124 10.17 -26.65 4.95
C THR A 124 9.31 -27.78 4.36
N LEU A 125 8.90 -27.60 3.11
CA LEU A 125 8.24 -28.60 2.26
C LEU A 125 9.13 -29.07 1.11
N GLU A 126 10.44 -28.84 1.18
CA GLU A 126 11.38 -29.34 0.18
C GLU A 126 11.19 -30.86 -0.06
N GLY A 127 11.19 -31.24 -1.34
CA GLY A 127 10.92 -32.61 -1.79
C GLY A 127 9.44 -33.00 -1.83
N LYS A 128 8.51 -32.17 -1.34
CA LYS A 128 7.06 -32.46 -1.39
C LYS A 128 6.44 -31.99 -2.69
N LEU A 129 5.44 -32.73 -3.17
CA LEU A 129 4.65 -32.36 -4.34
C LEU A 129 3.61 -31.29 -3.96
N LYS A 130 3.57 -30.18 -4.68
CA LYS A 130 2.58 -29.10 -4.53
C LYS A 130 2.05 -28.68 -5.91
N ARG A 131 0.99 -27.88 -5.90
CA ARG A 131 0.46 -27.23 -7.11
C ARG A 131 1.01 -25.81 -7.19
N CYS A 132 1.51 -25.42 -8.36
CA CYS A 132 2.06 -24.09 -8.57
C CYS A 132 0.96 -23.02 -8.49
N GLU A 133 1.14 -21.98 -7.68
CA GLU A 133 0.18 -20.86 -7.55
C GLU A 133 0.09 -20.01 -8.84
N ARG A 134 1.09 -20.09 -9.70
CA ARG A 134 1.21 -19.26 -10.90
C ARG A 134 0.61 -19.92 -12.15
N CYS A 135 1.07 -21.13 -12.46
CA CYS A 135 0.68 -21.86 -13.67
C CYS A 135 -0.21 -23.08 -13.39
N THR A 136 -0.53 -23.36 -12.11
CA THR A 136 -1.39 -24.47 -11.67
C THR A 136 -0.85 -25.89 -11.93
N GLN A 137 0.34 -26.03 -12.51
CA GLN A 137 0.99 -27.32 -12.74
C GLN A 137 1.50 -27.95 -11.44
N PRO A 138 1.45 -29.28 -11.29
CA PRO A 138 2.10 -29.97 -10.18
C PRO A 138 3.62 -29.86 -10.30
N PHE A 139 4.30 -29.67 -9.18
CA PHE A 139 5.77 -29.60 -9.11
C PHE A 139 6.28 -30.08 -7.76
N GLN A 140 7.54 -30.49 -7.70
CA GLN A 140 8.20 -30.79 -6.44
C GLN A 140 8.87 -29.52 -5.91
N VAL A 141 8.60 -29.16 -4.65
CA VAL A 141 9.23 -28.02 -4.00
C VAL A 141 10.73 -28.28 -3.87
N SER A 142 11.55 -27.34 -4.33
CA SER A 142 13.01 -27.50 -4.35
C SER A 142 13.72 -26.17 -4.11
N ARG A 143 14.82 -26.18 -3.35
CA ARG A 143 15.67 -24.99 -3.19
C ARG A 143 16.38 -24.61 -4.50
N THR A 144 16.71 -25.58 -5.35
CA THR A 144 17.36 -25.41 -6.65
C THR A 144 16.40 -25.65 -7.80
N GLY A 145 16.55 -24.91 -8.90
CA GLY A 145 15.77 -25.11 -10.11
C GLY A 145 15.95 -23.93 -11.07
N PRO A 146 15.80 -24.15 -12.39
CA PRO A 146 15.89 -23.07 -13.36
C PRO A 146 14.76 -22.04 -13.21
N ASP A 147 15.10 -20.76 -13.41
CA ASP A 147 14.14 -19.65 -13.43
C ASP A 147 13.23 -19.65 -14.68
N THR A 148 13.14 -20.78 -15.38
CA THR A 148 12.41 -20.92 -16.65
C THR A 148 11.35 -22.01 -16.64
N GLU A 149 11.15 -22.71 -15.54
CA GLU A 149 10.21 -23.85 -15.48
C GLU A 149 8.74 -23.41 -15.47
N CYS A 150 8.44 -22.25 -14.90
CA CYS A 150 7.08 -21.74 -14.78
C CYS A 150 6.84 -20.59 -15.75
N LEU A 151 6.01 -20.80 -16.76
CA LEU A 151 5.46 -19.75 -17.63
C LEU A 151 4.12 -19.27 -17.05
N TYR A 152 3.99 -17.97 -16.78
CA TYR A 152 2.79 -17.41 -16.14
C TYR A 152 2.56 -15.93 -16.44
N HIS A 153 1.39 -15.44 -16.04
CA HIS A 153 1.06 -14.01 -16.00
C HIS A 153 1.09 -13.50 -14.56
N TRP A 154 1.89 -12.47 -14.29
CA TRP A 154 1.88 -11.79 -12.99
C TRP A 154 0.78 -10.72 -12.90
N GLY A 155 0.29 -10.24 -14.04
CA GLY A 155 -0.74 -9.21 -14.11
C GLY A 155 -2.13 -9.77 -13.85
N LYS A 156 -3.05 -8.92 -13.38
CA LYS A 156 -4.45 -9.30 -13.19
C LYS A 156 -5.19 -9.26 -14.52
N LEU A 157 -6.30 -9.99 -14.63
CA LEU A 157 -7.21 -9.87 -15.76
C LEU A 157 -8.03 -8.59 -15.64
N GLN A 158 -8.03 -7.79 -16.71
CA GLN A 158 -8.82 -6.57 -16.84
C GLN A 158 -9.67 -6.64 -18.10
N THR A 159 -10.92 -6.16 -18.00
CA THR A 159 -11.80 -6.04 -19.16
C THR A 159 -11.51 -4.72 -19.88
N THR A 160 -11.18 -4.81 -21.17
CA THR A 160 -10.99 -3.67 -22.07
C THR A 160 -11.97 -3.77 -23.25
N LYS A 161 -12.22 -2.64 -23.93
CA LYS A 161 -13.01 -2.62 -25.16
C LYS A 161 -12.06 -2.55 -26.35
N ALA A 162 -12.10 -3.55 -27.22
CA ALA A 162 -11.38 -3.56 -28.49
C ALA A 162 -12.39 -3.82 -29.62
N GLY A 163 -12.46 -2.94 -30.61
CA GLY A 163 -13.43 -3.08 -31.72
C GLY A 163 -14.91 -3.05 -31.32
N GLY A 164 -15.25 -2.54 -30.13
CA GLY A 164 -16.62 -2.54 -29.60
C GLY A 164 -16.98 -3.76 -28.74
N GLU A 165 -16.14 -4.81 -28.74
CA GLU A 165 -16.33 -6.01 -27.93
C GLU A 165 -15.55 -5.93 -26.60
N LYS A 166 -16.11 -6.58 -25.57
CA LYS A 166 -15.45 -6.69 -24.26
C LYS A 166 -14.47 -7.86 -24.29
N VAL A 167 -13.17 -7.56 -24.26
CA VAL A 167 -12.10 -8.56 -24.20
C VAL A 167 -11.45 -8.53 -22.81
N ARG A 168 -11.14 -9.70 -22.25
CA ARG A 168 -10.34 -9.80 -21.01
C ARG A 168 -8.87 -9.95 -21.37
N VAL A 169 -8.06 -9.01 -20.94
CA VAL A 169 -6.61 -8.98 -21.19
C VAL A 169 -5.84 -8.98 -19.88
N TYR A 170 -4.61 -9.50 -19.87
CA TYR A 170 -3.74 -9.43 -18.70
C TYR A 170 -3.03 -8.07 -18.61
N THR A 171 -3.03 -7.45 -17.43
CA THR A 171 -2.38 -6.14 -17.21
C THR A 171 -0.85 -6.15 -17.41
N CYS A 172 -0.23 -7.33 -17.45
CA CYS A 172 1.21 -7.47 -17.60
C CYS A 172 1.71 -7.39 -19.05
N CYS A 173 0.89 -7.78 -20.03
CA CYS A 173 1.30 -7.87 -21.43
C CYS A 173 0.20 -7.47 -22.42
N SER A 174 -0.99 -7.11 -21.92
CA SER A 174 -2.18 -6.77 -22.70
C SER A 174 -2.66 -7.87 -23.66
N ARG A 175 -2.15 -9.11 -23.53
CA ARG A 175 -2.60 -10.25 -24.34
C ARG A 175 -3.97 -10.74 -23.87
N PRO A 176 -4.84 -11.20 -24.79
CA PRO A 176 -6.12 -11.81 -24.44
C PRO A 176 -5.95 -13.07 -23.58
N ALA A 177 -6.88 -13.28 -22.64
CA ALA A 177 -6.84 -14.42 -21.73
C ALA A 177 -6.95 -15.78 -22.45
N ALA A 178 -7.65 -15.83 -23.59
CA ALA A 178 -7.90 -17.05 -24.34
C ALA A 178 -6.68 -17.58 -25.12
N GLU A 179 -5.65 -16.74 -25.34
CA GLU A 179 -4.57 -17.01 -26.30
C GLU A 179 -3.20 -17.18 -25.63
N SER A 180 -3.11 -17.09 -24.30
CA SER A 180 -1.84 -16.89 -23.62
C SER A 180 -1.66 -17.80 -22.40
N GLU A 181 -0.67 -18.70 -22.48
CA GLU A 181 -0.24 -19.59 -21.39
C GLU A 181 0.61 -18.87 -20.33
N GLY A 182 1.18 -17.72 -20.69
CA GLY A 182 1.98 -16.87 -19.81
C GLY A 182 2.80 -15.86 -20.61
N CYS A 183 3.36 -14.86 -19.94
CA CYS A 183 4.27 -13.88 -20.57
C CYS A 183 5.57 -13.66 -19.80
N VAL A 184 5.75 -14.35 -18.67
CA VAL A 184 6.96 -14.30 -17.85
C VAL A 184 7.34 -15.71 -17.44
N HIS A 185 8.63 -15.99 -17.54
CA HIS A 185 9.25 -17.19 -17.01
C HIS A 185 9.74 -16.94 -15.59
N GLY A 186 9.62 -17.94 -14.73
CA GLY A 186 10.13 -17.92 -13.37
C GLY A 186 10.14 -19.32 -12.75
N ARG A 187 10.29 -19.39 -11.44
CA ARG A 187 10.21 -20.64 -10.69
C ARG A 187 8.76 -20.98 -10.31
N HIS A 188 8.47 -22.26 -10.17
CA HIS A 188 7.22 -22.69 -9.54
C HIS A 188 7.22 -22.31 -8.06
N VAL A 189 6.07 -21.85 -7.56
CA VAL A 189 5.88 -21.43 -6.17
C VAL A 189 4.56 -21.97 -5.65
N PHE A 190 4.40 -22.05 -4.34
CA PHE A 190 3.17 -22.50 -3.72
C PHE A 190 2.74 -21.54 -2.61
N TYR A 191 1.44 -21.51 -2.34
CA TYR A 191 0.85 -20.76 -1.24
C TYR A 191 0.11 -21.71 -0.30
N GLU A 192 0.14 -21.40 0.99
CA GLU A 192 -0.57 -22.16 2.03
C GLU A 192 -1.50 -21.21 2.77
N SER A 193 -2.79 -21.52 2.77
CA SER A 193 -3.82 -20.74 3.45
C SER A 193 -4.26 -21.36 4.77
N SER A 194 -4.03 -22.66 4.97
CA SER A 194 -4.36 -23.39 6.19
C SER A 194 -3.54 -22.87 7.36
N LEU A 195 -4.23 -22.40 8.41
CA LEU A 195 -3.58 -21.91 9.62
C LEU A 195 -2.76 -23.00 10.31
N GLN A 196 -3.24 -24.26 10.26
CA GLN A 196 -2.55 -25.42 10.80
C GLN A 196 -1.21 -25.67 10.09
N ASP A 197 -1.21 -25.62 8.76
CA ASP A 197 0.01 -25.82 7.97
C ASP A 197 1.02 -24.70 8.27
N LEU A 198 0.54 -23.46 8.31
CA LEU A 198 1.36 -22.29 8.64
C LEU A 198 1.95 -22.38 10.06
N HIS A 199 1.20 -22.91 11.03
CA HIS A 199 1.65 -23.13 12.41
C HIS A 199 2.73 -24.23 12.46
N SER A 200 2.52 -25.32 11.71
CA SER A 200 3.52 -26.38 11.54
C SER A 200 4.80 -25.88 10.85
N ARG A 201 4.69 -24.91 9.91
CA ARG A 201 5.85 -24.26 9.28
C ARG A 201 6.63 -23.37 10.26
N HIS A 202 5.95 -22.59 11.09
CA HIS A 202 6.55 -21.79 12.16
C HIS A 202 5.46 -21.41 13.17
N PRO A 203 5.70 -21.60 14.47
CA PRO A 203 4.67 -21.41 15.48
C PRO A 203 4.12 -19.99 15.49
N PHE A 204 2.80 -19.90 15.61
CA PHE A 204 2.12 -18.65 15.96
C PHE A 204 2.32 -18.33 17.44
N SER A 205 2.34 -17.05 17.80
CA SER A 205 2.23 -16.61 19.19
C SER A 205 1.38 -15.37 19.31
N LEU A 206 0.93 -15.13 20.53
CA LEU A 206 0.44 -13.82 20.95
C LEU A 206 1.62 -12.89 21.21
N LEU A 207 1.36 -11.58 21.11
CA LEU A 207 2.23 -10.58 21.72
C LEU A 207 2.07 -10.64 23.25
N ARG A 208 3.10 -10.19 23.96
CA ARG A 208 3.02 -10.12 25.43
C ARG A 208 1.86 -9.21 25.91
N PRO A 209 1.30 -9.48 27.11
CA PRO A 209 0.33 -8.57 27.72
C PRO A 209 0.97 -7.21 28.07
N PRO A 210 0.15 -6.16 28.25
CA PRO A 210 0.62 -4.88 28.77
C PRO A 210 1.24 -5.05 30.16
N SER A 211 2.27 -4.24 30.46
CA SER A 211 2.83 -4.14 31.80
C SER A 211 3.02 -2.67 32.17
N PRO A 212 2.92 -2.28 33.46
CA PRO A 212 3.10 -0.88 33.88
C PRO A 212 4.48 -0.30 33.55
N SER A 213 5.51 -1.16 33.42
CA SER A 213 6.87 -0.77 33.06
C SER A 213 7.13 -0.78 31.55
N SER A 214 6.14 -1.15 30.74
CA SER A 214 6.25 -1.32 29.30
C SER A 214 6.43 0.03 28.60
N LYS A 215 7.45 0.14 27.74
CA LYS A 215 7.63 1.27 26.80
C LYS A 215 7.00 0.97 25.44
N ALA A 216 6.00 0.10 25.40
CA ALA A 216 5.30 -0.23 24.17
C ALA A 216 4.56 0.99 23.64
N LEU A 217 4.46 1.08 22.32
CA LEU A 217 3.70 2.09 21.63
C LEU A 217 2.22 1.86 21.87
N ASP A 218 1.45 2.93 22.03
CA ASP A 218 -0.01 2.84 22.06
C ASP A 218 -0.59 2.54 20.68
N ILE A 219 0.07 3.04 19.62
CA ILE A 219 -0.33 2.90 18.22
C ILE A 219 0.93 2.66 17.39
N ALA A 220 0.87 1.66 16.51
CA ALA A 220 1.90 1.42 15.51
C ALA A 220 1.25 1.07 14.17
N ALA A 221 1.69 1.69 13.09
CA ALA A 221 1.39 1.23 11.75
C ALA A 221 2.42 0.20 11.30
N MET A 222 1.98 -0.85 10.62
CA MET A 222 2.82 -1.96 10.18
C MET A 222 2.50 -2.34 8.73
N ASP A 223 3.54 -2.71 8.02
CA ASP A 223 3.46 -3.38 6.72
C ASP A 223 4.68 -4.29 6.57
N CYS A 224 4.53 -5.37 5.81
CA CYS A 224 5.56 -6.36 5.59
C CYS A 224 5.75 -6.65 4.10
N GLU A 225 7.00 -6.88 3.70
CA GLU A 225 7.29 -7.46 2.39
C GLU A 225 7.44 -8.97 2.52
N MET A 226 6.87 -9.73 1.58
CA MET A 226 6.90 -11.19 1.59
C MET A 226 7.55 -11.76 0.33
N ILE A 227 8.02 -13.00 0.45
CA ILE A 227 8.67 -13.76 -0.62
C ILE A 227 8.22 -15.22 -0.60
N TYR A 228 8.46 -15.95 -1.71
CA TYR A 228 8.21 -17.38 -1.79
C TYR A 228 9.44 -18.18 -1.37
N THR A 229 9.23 -19.19 -0.53
CA THR A 229 10.27 -20.05 0.01
C THR A 229 9.86 -21.52 -0.04
N THR A 230 10.81 -22.40 0.22
CA THR A 230 10.56 -23.84 0.45
C THR A 230 9.68 -24.10 1.67
N GLY A 231 9.58 -23.15 2.60
CA GLY A 231 8.66 -23.15 3.74
C GLY A 231 7.38 -22.33 3.52
N GLY A 232 6.99 -22.11 2.25
CA GLY A 232 5.79 -21.36 1.87
C GLY A 232 6.03 -19.86 1.68
N PHE A 233 4.95 -19.09 1.73
CA PHE A 233 5.00 -17.63 1.63
C PHE A 233 5.43 -17.04 2.98
N ARG A 234 6.58 -16.34 3.01
CA ARG A 234 7.26 -15.89 4.24
C ARG A 234 7.54 -14.40 4.18
N VAL A 235 7.54 -13.76 5.34
CA VAL A 235 7.97 -12.37 5.49
C VAL A 235 9.48 -12.25 5.29
N ALA A 236 9.91 -11.19 4.61
CA ALA A 236 11.29 -10.88 4.28
C ALA A 236 11.71 -9.48 4.73
N ARG A 237 10.76 -8.57 4.98
CA ARG A 237 10.98 -7.27 5.63
C ARG A 237 9.78 -6.89 6.46
N VAL A 238 10.02 -6.21 7.57
CA VAL A 238 8.98 -5.70 8.46
C VAL A 238 9.30 -4.25 8.80
N SER A 239 8.35 -3.36 8.58
CA SER A 239 8.46 -1.96 8.98
C SER A 239 7.37 -1.58 9.97
N LEU A 240 7.73 -0.87 11.03
CA LEU A 240 6.80 -0.21 11.95
C LEU A 240 7.04 1.29 11.98
N VAL A 241 5.93 2.01 11.99
CA VAL A 241 5.86 3.46 12.07
C VAL A 241 5.03 3.84 13.30
N ASP A 242 5.53 4.77 14.12
CA ASP A 242 4.81 5.23 15.32
C ASP A 242 3.61 6.15 14.97
N ALA A 243 2.83 6.52 15.99
CA ALA A 243 1.68 7.41 15.85
C ALA A 243 1.99 8.81 15.24
N ARG A 244 3.26 9.22 15.19
CA ARG A 244 3.74 10.47 14.60
C ARG A 244 4.23 10.30 13.17
N GLY A 245 4.23 9.08 12.63
CA GLY A 245 4.74 8.81 11.30
C GLY A 245 6.25 8.61 11.24
N LYS A 246 6.91 8.41 12.39
CA LYS A 246 8.35 8.11 12.43
C LYS A 246 8.56 6.60 12.32
N GLU A 247 9.43 6.18 11.41
CA GLU A 247 9.90 4.80 11.35
C GLU A 247 10.67 4.46 12.64
N VAL A 248 10.20 3.42 13.34
CA VAL A 248 10.74 2.97 14.63
C VAL A 248 11.33 1.56 14.56
N PHE A 249 11.01 0.82 13.49
CA PHE A 249 11.55 -0.50 13.21
C PHE A 249 11.50 -0.71 11.70
N ASP A 250 12.60 -1.15 11.11
CA ASP A 250 12.66 -1.52 9.70
C ASP A 250 13.78 -2.55 9.52
N GLU A 251 13.41 -3.82 9.39
CA GLU A 251 14.39 -4.90 9.42
C GLU A 251 14.09 -5.96 8.36
N LEU A 252 15.15 -6.47 7.74
CA LEU A 252 15.08 -7.64 6.88
C LEU A 252 15.03 -8.92 7.72
N VAL A 253 14.20 -9.86 7.30
CA VAL A 253 14.01 -11.14 7.99
C VAL A 253 14.85 -12.21 7.31
N ARG A 254 15.81 -12.76 8.04
CA ARG A 254 16.57 -13.95 7.62
C ARG A 254 15.63 -15.14 7.67
N MET A 255 15.63 -15.96 6.61
CA MET A 255 14.94 -17.24 6.62
C MET A 255 15.51 -18.16 7.71
N ASP A 256 14.65 -18.95 8.32
CA ASP A 256 15.06 -19.96 9.29
C ASP A 256 15.98 -20.98 8.63
N ASP A 257 16.70 -21.74 9.45
CA ASP A 257 17.58 -22.78 8.97
C ASP A 257 16.76 -23.84 8.19
N ASP A 258 17.34 -24.38 7.12
CA ASP A 258 16.69 -25.28 6.14
C ASP A 258 15.53 -24.69 5.31
N VAL A 259 15.23 -23.39 5.45
CA VAL A 259 14.26 -22.68 4.62
C VAL A 259 14.97 -21.80 3.59
N TYR A 260 14.84 -22.18 2.33
CA TYR A 260 15.47 -21.48 1.20
C TYR A 260 14.46 -20.65 0.40
N VAL A 261 14.90 -19.48 -0.06
CA VAL A 261 14.13 -18.62 -0.97
C VAL A 261 14.01 -19.29 -2.34
N ILE A 262 12.78 -19.32 -2.85
CA ILE A 262 12.46 -19.77 -4.21
C ILE A 262 12.36 -18.56 -5.13
N ASP A 263 11.60 -17.54 -4.74
CA ASP A 263 11.39 -16.35 -5.55
C ASP A 263 11.15 -15.13 -4.65
N TYR A 264 11.96 -14.10 -4.85
CA TYR A 264 11.88 -12.84 -4.10
C TYR A 264 10.67 -11.99 -4.46
N ILE A 265 10.02 -12.23 -5.60
CA ILE A 265 8.93 -11.41 -6.13
C ILE A 265 9.21 -9.90 -6.07
N THR A 266 10.45 -9.52 -6.41
CA THR A 266 11.02 -8.16 -6.28
C THR A 266 10.10 -7.06 -6.85
N ARG A 267 9.38 -7.35 -7.94
CA ARG A 267 8.38 -6.42 -8.51
C ARG A 267 7.36 -5.92 -7.50
N PHE A 268 6.99 -6.76 -6.54
CA PHE A 268 6.04 -6.43 -5.49
C PHE A 268 6.76 -6.17 -4.18
N SER A 269 7.72 -7.02 -3.80
CA SER A 269 8.34 -6.96 -2.48
C SER A 269 9.46 -5.93 -2.31
N GLY A 270 10.06 -5.47 -3.41
CA GLY A 270 11.31 -4.68 -3.39
C GLY A 270 12.52 -5.43 -2.82
N ILE A 271 12.39 -6.72 -2.51
CA ILE A 271 13.47 -7.55 -1.98
C ILE A 271 14.28 -8.10 -3.14
N THR A 272 15.60 -7.92 -3.09
CA THR A 272 16.56 -8.50 -4.02
C THR A 272 17.39 -9.56 -3.31
N LYS A 273 18.08 -10.41 -4.08
CA LYS A 273 18.99 -11.40 -3.49
C LYS A 273 20.10 -10.73 -2.68
N GLU A 274 20.61 -9.61 -3.18
CA GLU A 274 21.73 -8.86 -2.60
C GLU A 274 21.32 -8.13 -1.32
N ASN A 275 20.11 -7.59 -1.25
CA ASN A 275 19.63 -6.95 -0.02
C ASN A 275 19.26 -7.99 1.04
N HIS A 276 18.56 -9.07 0.66
CA HIS A 276 18.16 -10.14 1.59
C HIS A 276 19.36 -10.89 2.16
N ALA A 277 20.47 -11.01 1.41
CA ALA A 277 21.71 -11.59 1.94
C ALA A 277 22.29 -10.84 3.17
N LYS A 278 21.85 -9.60 3.42
CA LYS A 278 22.24 -8.81 4.61
C LYS A 278 21.35 -9.08 5.82
N ALA A 279 20.27 -9.84 5.67
CA ALA A 279 19.35 -10.15 6.75
C ALA A 279 20.02 -11.04 7.80
N THR A 280 20.05 -10.60 9.06
CA THR A 280 20.72 -11.32 10.16
C THR A 280 19.73 -11.91 11.17
N LEU A 281 18.56 -11.30 11.32
CA LEU A 281 17.57 -11.66 12.34
C LEU A 281 16.53 -12.63 11.77
N THR A 282 16.35 -13.79 12.41
CA THR A 282 15.25 -14.72 12.07
C THR A 282 13.90 -14.14 12.44
N LEU A 283 12.80 -14.71 11.93
CA LEU A 283 11.45 -14.29 12.30
C LEU A 283 11.23 -14.31 13.83
N SER A 284 11.72 -15.34 14.50
CA SER A 284 11.66 -15.42 15.97
C SER A 284 12.40 -14.28 16.67
N SER A 285 13.56 -13.86 16.16
CA SER A 285 14.32 -12.73 16.70
C SER A 285 13.66 -11.39 16.41
N ILE A 286 13.11 -11.21 15.22
CA ILE A 286 12.32 -10.04 14.83
C ILE A 286 11.13 -9.89 15.77
N ARG A 287 10.35 -10.96 15.99
CA ARG A 287 9.20 -10.95 16.91
C ARG A 287 9.58 -10.57 18.34
N LYS A 288 10.71 -11.07 18.85
CA LYS A 288 11.24 -10.65 20.16
C LYS A 288 11.62 -9.18 20.20
N SER A 289 12.13 -8.61 19.11
CA SER A 289 12.39 -7.17 19.00
C SER A 289 11.09 -6.37 18.95
N LEU A 290 10.09 -6.86 18.20
CA LEU A 290 8.76 -6.26 18.14
C LEU A 290 8.05 -6.28 19.49
N ASP A 291 8.14 -7.35 20.26
CA ASP A 291 7.57 -7.43 21.62
C ASP A 291 8.09 -6.31 22.55
N LYS A 292 9.27 -5.72 22.28
CA LYS A 292 9.77 -4.57 23.04
C LYS A 292 9.07 -3.26 22.66
N LEU A 293 8.56 -3.17 21.44
CA LEU A 293 7.94 -1.99 20.83
C LEU A 293 6.42 -2.03 20.86
N ILE A 294 5.81 -3.21 20.73
CA ILE A 294 4.37 -3.43 20.69
C ILE A 294 3.97 -4.55 21.65
N ASN A 295 2.72 -4.53 22.09
CA ASN A 295 2.15 -5.56 22.97
C ASN A 295 0.70 -5.86 22.56
N SER A 296 -0.02 -6.70 23.32
CA SER A 296 -1.42 -7.03 23.02
C SER A 296 -2.39 -5.83 23.11
N ASP A 297 -1.97 -4.72 23.73
CA ASP A 297 -2.76 -3.51 23.91
C ASP A 297 -2.49 -2.41 22.89
N THR A 298 -1.33 -2.46 22.21
CA THR A 298 -1.00 -1.58 21.08
C THR A 298 -2.05 -1.71 19.99
N ILE A 299 -2.56 -0.61 19.45
CA ILE A 299 -3.44 -0.63 18.29
C ILE A 299 -2.58 -0.68 17.02
N LEU A 300 -2.69 -1.77 16.26
CA LEU A 300 -2.02 -1.92 14.97
C LEU A 300 -2.84 -1.31 13.85
N VAL A 301 -2.19 -0.49 13.01
CA VAL A 301 -2.78 0.15 11.83
C VAL A 301 -2.11 -0.39 10.57
N GLY A 302 -2.88 -0.62 9.51
CA GLY A 302 -2.29 -1.06 8.24
C GLY A 302 -3.33 -1.23 7.15
N HIS A 303 -2.97 -1.99 6.11
CA HIS A 303 -3.84 -2.28 4.98
C HIS A 303 -3.83 -3.77 4.66
N SER A 304 -4.95 -4.46 4.89
CA SER A 304 -5.00 -5.92 4.79
C SER A 304 -4.04 -6.63 5.77
N LEU A 305 -4.02 -6.13 7.01
CA LEU A 305 -3.14 -6.55 8.11
C LEU A 305 -3.22 -8.04 8.42
N GLU A 306 -4.31 -8.72 8.04
CA GLU A 306 -4.42 -10.15 8.28
C GLU A 306 -3.35 -10.93 7.50
N ASN A 307 -2.87 -10.40 6.38
CA ASN A 307 -1.80 -11.02 5.61
C ASN A 307 -0.45 -10.85 6.30
N ASP A 308 -0.16 -9.64 6.80
CA ASP A 308 1.04 -9.32 7.57
C ASP A 308 1.10 -10.14 8.86
N LEU A 309 0.03 -10.13 9.66
CA LEU A 309 -0.04 -10.89 10.91
C LEU A 309 0.08 -12.40 10.66
N ARG A 310 -0.51 -12.89 9.57
CA ARG A 310 -0.37 -14.29 9.15
C ARG A 310 1.08 -14.62 8.81
N THR A 311 1.79 -13.84 8.01
CA THR A 311 3.20 -14.11 7.65
C THR A 311 4.16 -13.90 8.82
N MET A 312 3.86 -12.94 9.69
CA MET A 312 4.57 -12.70 10.96
C MET A 312 4.33 -13.78 12.00
N ARG A 313 3.30 -14.62 11.80
CA ARG A 313 2.88 -15.64 12.76
C ARG A 313 2.52 -15.04 14.13
N ILE A 314 1.81 -13.90 14.11
CA ILE A 314 1.36 -13.18 15.30
C ILE A 314 -0.16 -13.17 15.33
N VAL A 315 -0.74 -13.50 16.49
CA VAL A 315 -2.15 -13.27 16.80
C VAL A 315 -2.29 -11.95 17.54
N HIS A 316 -3.10 -11.04 17.03
CA HIS A 316 -3.33 -9.72 17.61
C HIS A 316 -4.76 -9.24 17.34
N HIS A 317 -5.40 -8.65 18.35
CA HIS A 317 -6.84 -8.36 18.34
C HIS A 317 -7.21 -6.87 18.26
N LYS A 318 -6.24 -5.95 18.34
CA LYS A 318 -6.49 -4.50 18.27
C LYS A 318 -6.02 -3.93 16.95
N CYS A 319 -6.76 -4.24 15.88
CA CYS A 319 -6.43 -3.81 14.52
C CYS A 319 -7.37 -2.70 14.02
N VAL A 320 -6.80 -1.70 13.35
CA VAL A 320 -7.50 -0.74 12.49
C VAL A 320 -6.99 -0.94 11.07
N ASP A 321 -7.84 -1.50 10.21
CA ASP A 321 -7.45 -1.87 8.85
C ASP A 321 -8.10 -0.95 7.81
N THR A 322 -7.27 -0.28 7.02
CA THR A 322 -7.72 0.64 5.98
C THR A 322 -8.48 -0.05 4.85
N ALA A 323 -8.25 -1.33 4.57
CA ALA A 323 -9.05 -2.09 3.60
C ALA A 323 -10.50 -2.27 4.08
N VAL A 324 -10.72 -2.29 5.40
CA VAL A 324 -12.05 -2.37 6.01
C VAL A 324 -12.68 -0.99 6.18
N LEU A 325 -11.90 0.03 6.58
CA LEU A 325 -12.38 1.41 6.72
C LEU A 325 -12.84 2.03 5.40
N PHE A 326 -12.24 1.61 4.29
CA PHE A 326 -12.57 2.06 2.94
C PHE A 326 -13.12 0.90 2.10
N PRO A 327 -14.37 0.47 2.36
CA PRO A 327 -14.92 -0.74 1.77
C PRO A 327 -15.04 -0.64 0.25
N HIS A 328 -14.82 -1.77 -0.41
CA HIS A 328 -15.09 -1.90 -1.84
C HIS A 328 -16.60 -1.92 -2.11
N LYS A 329 -17.04 -1.31 -3.21
CA LYS A 329 -18.48 -1.21 -3.58
C LYS A 329 -19.17 -2.58 -3.75
N ALA A 330 -18.40 -3.58 -4.15
CA ALA A 330 -18.88 -4.96 -4.31
C ALA A 330 -18.89 -5.78 -2.99
N GLY A 331 -18.50 -5.17 -1.87
CA GLY A 331 -18.38 -5.85 -0.57
C GLY A 331 -17.21 -6.85 -0.49
N PRO A 332 -17.03 -7.51 0.67
CA PRO A 332 -16.06 -8.59 0.84
C PRO A 332 -16.32 -9.76 -0.15
N PRO A 333 -15.28 -10.46 -0.62
CA PRO A 333 -13.86 -10.32 -0.25
C PRO A 333 -13.11 -9.26 -1.07
N TYR A 334 -13.79 -8.48 -1.92
CA TYR A 334 -13.15 -7.46 -2.75
C TYR A 334 -12.60 -6.31 -1.91
N ARG A 335 -11.40 -5.83 -2.28
CA ARG A 335 -10.70 -4.76 -1.58
C ARG A 335 -10.26 -3.68 -2.54
N ARG A 336 -10.18 -2.45 -2.04
CA ARG A 336 -9.56 -1.33 -2.74
C ARG A 336 -8.06 -1.38 -2.50
N ALA A 337 -7.25 -1.16 -3.53
CA ALA A 337 -5.80 -1.14 -3.36
C ALA A 337 -5.36 0.11 -2.57
N LEU A 338 -4.35 -0.04 -1.70
CA LEU A 338 -3.78 1.06 -0.92
C LEU A 338 -3.40 2.24 -1.80
N ARG A 339 -2.68 2.02 -2.91
CA ARG A 339 -2.31 3.08 -3.87
C ARG A 339 -3.49 3.88 -4.41
N ASP A 340 -4.65 3.24 -4.63
CA ASP A 340 -5.83 3.93 -5.14
C ASP A 340 -6.46 4.79 -4.03
N LEU A 341 -6.51 4.27 -2.81
CA LEU A 341 -6.98 5.02 -1.63
C LEU A 341 -6.09 6.23 -1.35
N VAL A 342 -4.77 6.05 -1.38
CA VAL A 342 -3.80 7.12 -1.14
C VAL A 342 -3.90 8.19 -2.23
N ARG A 343 -4.04 7.78 -3.50
CA ARG A 343 -4.22 8.72 -4.60
C ARG A 343 -5.51 9.52 -4.47
N GLU A 344 -6.62 8.86 -4.17
CA GLU A 344 -7.94 9.52 -4.11
C GLU A 344 -8.10 10.42 -2.89
N ASN A 345 -7.66 9.97 -1.71
CA ASN A 345 -7.93 10.67 -0.46
C ASN A 345 -6.78 11.63 -0.08
N LEU A 346 -5.53 11.25 -0.36
CA LEU A 346 -4.35 12.05 0.02
C LEU A 346 -3.74 12.81 -1.16
N GLY A 347 -4.16 12.54 -2.40
CA GLY A 347 -3.57 13.14 -3.59
C GLY A 347 -2.10 12.76 -3.81
N LYS A 348 -1.62 11.68 -3.18
CA LYS A 348 -0.24 11.19 -3.26
C LYS A 348 -0.16 9.98 -4.19
N MET A 349 1.00 9.76 -4.81
CA MET A 349 1.29 8.52 -5.52
C MET A 349 2.35 7.76 -4.72
N ILE A 350 2.08 6.49 -4.46
CA ILE A 350 2.98 5.53 -3.78
C ILE A 350 3.18 4.33 -4.70
N GLN A 351 4.18 3.49 -4.41
CA GLN A 351 4.48 2.30 -5.24
C GLN A 351 4.74 2.67 -6.71
N THR A 352 5.37 3.82 -6.96
CA THR A 352 5.68 4.34 -8.31
C THR A 352 7.00 3.81 -8.87
N GLY A 353 7.73 3.01 -8.10
CA GLY A 353 8.96 2.36 -8.54
C GLY A 353 8.72 1.45 -9.74
N ASP A 354 9.77 1.22 -10.52
CA ASP A 354 9.71 0.22 -11.58
C ASP A 354 9.68 -1.20 -10.99
N ALA A 355 9.53 -2.21 -11.86
CA ALA A 355 9.50 -3.61 -11.45
C ALA A 355 10.80 -4.10 -10.79
N SER A 356 11.90 -3.33 -10.84
CA SER A 356 13.16 -3.66 -10.16
C SER A 356 13.25 -3.06 -8.75
N THR A 357 12.47 -2.02 -8.48
CA THR A 357 12.44 -1.33 -7.18
C THR A 357 11.43 -1.96 -6.22
N GLY A 358 10.27 -2.39 -6.73
CA GLY A 358 9.19 -2.96 -5.91
C GLY A 358 8.52 -1.96 -4.96
N HIS A 359 7.80 -2.48 -3.97
CA HIS A 359 7.17 -1.66 -2.93
C HIS A 359 8.12 -1.43 -1.75
N SER A 360 7.69 -0.53 -0.86
CA SER A 360 8.40 -0.21 0.38
C SER A 360 7.43 -0.29 1.54
N SER A 361 7.54 -1.32 2.35
CA SER A 361 6.76 -1.49 3.58
C SER A 361 6.74 -0.26 4.49
N ALA A 362 7.84 0.48 4.64
CA ALA A 362 7.84 1.73 5.39
C ALA A 362 6.94 2.83 4.76
N GLU A 363 6.91 2.92 3.41
CA GLU A 363 6.02 3.83 2.68
C GLU A 363 4.55 3.41 2.88
N ASP A 364 4.27 2.11 2.75
CA ASP A 364 2.91 1.55 2.83
C ASP A 364 2.33 1.60 4.26
N ALA A 365 3.16 1.36 5.28
CA ALA A 365 2.79 1.54 6.69
C ALA A 365 2.46 3.00 7.00
N LEU A 366 3.32 3.95 6.57
CA LEU A 366 3.06 5.39 6.75
C LEU A 366 1.82 5.84 5.97
N ALA A 367 1.63 5.35 4.75
CA ALA A 367 0.48 5.69 3.93
C ALA A 367 -0.84 5.19 4.55
N SER A 368 -0.84 3.99 5.14
CA SER A 368 -1.97 3.46 5.89
C SER A 368 -2.29 4.31 7.12
N LEU A 369 -1.27 4.75 7.87
CA LEU A 369 -1.43 5.67 8.99
C LEU A 369 -2.02 7.02 8.56
N ASP A 370 -1.51 7.60 7.48
CA ASP A 370 -1.99 8.86 6.91
C ASP A 370 -3.44 8.76 6.43
N LEU A 371 -3.85 7.62 5.86
CA LEU A 371 -5.25 7.38 5.48
C LEU A 371 -6.18 7.38 6.70
N VAL A 372 -5.76 6.79 7.81
CA VAL A 372 -6.55 6.82 9.06
C VAL A 372 -6.64 8.24 9.62
N ARG A 373 -5.54 9.00 9.63
CA ARG A 373 -5.56 10.43 10.00
C ARG A 373 -6.55 11.21 9.14
N TRP A 374 -6.49 10.99 7.83
CA TRP A 374 -7.41 11.63 6.88
C TRP A 374 -8.85 11.25 7.15
N TYR A 375 -9.14 9.98 7.36
CA TYR A 375 -10.49 9.49 7.64
C TYR A 375 -11.12 10.17 8.86
N ILE A 376 -10.33 10.35 9.93
CA ILE A 376 -10.77 11.01 11.16
C ILE A 376 -11.00 12.51 10.93
N LEU A 377 -10.03 13.20 10.32
CA LEU A 377 -10.14 14.64 10.05
C LEU A 377 -11.29 14.95 9.08
N ASP A 378 -11.51 14.10 8.08
CA ASP A 378 -12.58 14.28 7.10
C ASP A 378 -13.95 14.12 7.75
N LYS A 379 -14.12 13.13 8.64
CA LYS A 379 -15.35 12.95 9.43
C LYS A 379 -15.65 14.10 10.39
N GLN A 380 -14.63 14.83 10.84
CA GLN A 380 -14.79 15.99 11.71
C GLN A 380 -15.20 17.26 10.96
N LYS A 381 -15.13 17.28 9.62
CA LYS A 381 -15.60 18.43 8.84
C LYS A 381 -17.13 18.55 8.98
N PRO A 382 -17.67 19.76 9.17
CA PRO A 382 -19.11 19.96 9.11
C PRO A 382 -19.64 19.44 7.77
N LYS A 383 -20.70 18.62 7.80
CA LYS A 383 -21.41 18.20 6.59
C LYS A 383 -22.06 19.43 5.93
N GLY A 384 -21.30 20.14 5.11
CA GLY A 384 -21.75 21.39 4.49
C GLY A 384 -20.80 22.04 3.48
N SER A 385 -19.63 21.46 3.19
CA SER A 385 -18.66 22.06 2.25
C SER A 385 -18.21 21.11 1.13
N THR A 386 -19.07 20.19 0.67
CA THR A 386 -18.89 19.60 -0.66
C THR A 386 -19.34 20.62 -1.69
N SER A 387 -18.39 21.35 -2.26
CA SER A 387 -18.58 22.00 -3.55
C SER A 387 -18.95 20.91 -4.55
N ASN A 388 -20.19 20.95 -5.04
CA ASN A 388 -20.64 20.16 -6.18
C ASN A 388 -19.61 20.30 -7.31
N SER A 389 -19.03 19.17 -7.70
CA SER A 389 -18.38 18.95 -8.99
C SER A 389 -19.42 18.91 -10.10
#